data_AF-A0A371CLV4-F1
#
_entry.id   AF-A0A371CLV4-F1
#
_cell.length_a   1.000
_cell.length_b   1.000
_cell.length_c   1.000
_cell.angle_alpha   90.00
_cell.angle_beta   90.00
_cell.angle_gamma   90.00
#
_symmetry.space_group_name_H-M   'P 1'
#
loop_
_entity.id
_entity.type
_entity.pdbx_description
1 polymer ?
#
loop_
_entity_poly.entity_id
_entity_poly.type
_entity_poly.pdbx_seq_one_letter_code
_entity_poly.pdbx_strand_id
1 'polypeptide(L)'
;MSRLYWPQSTDPRTSDEDAPLPFNILLPMNPVPGPQRPYFAYISDNVAETGDGELEVVRATLQTELDCRDAPTSHSSGSSTECDVVCKVAHSKLRLNELKEEARLYEGALAPLQGTVVPKYYGCFIGNSPDGVVGVLVTEDCGDPLSRELKSYSKRFRQTALEALMDRAGVAHGNFTRRNIVSWDDDLEWLRLVNFQSAREHDCPCVAKSIDTTKTLSWGDIRCHELYYACVKAQLCF
;
A
#
# COMPACT_ATOMS: atom_id res chain seq x y z
N MET A 1 1.74 -18.57 13.92
CA MET A 1 2.23 -17.46 13.07
C MET A 1 1.22 -16.32 13.20
N SER A 2 1.59 -15.06 12.94
CA SER A 2 0.55 -14.02 12.79
C SER A 2 -0.38 -14.47 11.68
N ARG A 3 -1.70 -14.37 11.86
CA ARG A 3 -2.70 -14.88 10.91
C ARG A 3 -3.62 -13.75 10.54
N LEU A 4 -4.06 -13.70 9.30
CA LEU A 4 -5.13 -12.81 8.88
C LEU A 4 -6.43 -13.60 8.79
N TYR A 5 -7.40 -13.19 9.59
CA TYR A 5 -8.79 -13.62 9.48
C TYR A 5 -9.44 -12.72 8.45
N TRP A 6 -9.57 -13.23 7.23
CA TRP A 6 -10.08 -12.52 6.06
C TRP A 6 -11.54 -12.88 5.80
N PRO A 7 -12.47 -11.94 5.67
CA PRO A 7 -13.89 -12.26 5.47
C PRO A 7 -14.09 -13.03 4.16
N GLN A 8 -15.07 -13.94 4.14
CA GLN A 8 -15.38 -14.72 2.93
C GLN A 8 -16.09 -13.93 1.84
N SER A 9 -16.72 -12.80 2.18
CA SER A 9 -17.24 -11.83 1.22
C SER A 9 -16.49 -10.52 1.37
N THR A 10 -16.22 -9.86 0.23
CA THR A 10 -15.67 -8.50 0.18
C THR A 10 -16.73 -7.41 0.05
N ASP A 11 -18.02 -7.77 0.07
CA ASP A 11 -19.10 -6.79 0.14
C ASP A 11 -19.08 -6.03 1.48
N PRO A 12 -19.08 -4.68 1.47
CA PRO A 12 -19.20 -3.89 2.68
C PRO A 12 -20.49 -4.22 3.42
N ARG A 13 -20.40 -4.50 4.72
CA ARG A 13 -21.60 -4.84 5.50
C ARG A 13 -22.47 -3.61 5.73
N THR A 14 -23.78 -3.78 5.57
CA THR A 14 -24.78 -2.87 6.13
C THR A 14 -24.98 -3.20 7.61
N SER A 15 -25.33 -2.21 8.42
CA SER A 15 -25.32 -2.25 9.90
C SER A 15 -26.28 -3.27 10.56
N ASP A 16 -27.01 -4.10 9.81
CA ASP A 16 -28.14 -4.90 10.29
C ASP A 16 -27.90 -6.43 10.33
N GLU A 17 -26.69 -6.92 10.05
CA GLU A 17 -26.41 -8.36 10.04
C GLU A 17 -25.76 -8.88 11.34
N ASP A 18 -26.58 -9.44 12.24
CA ASP A 18 -26.19 -10.17 13.46
C ASP A 18 -25.43 -11.50 13.17
N ALA A 19 -25.21 -11.86 11.91
CA ALA A 19 -24.52 -13.09 11.56
C ALA A 19 -23.00 -12.96 11.79
N PRO A 20 -22.35 -13.94 12.47
CA PRO A 20 -20.89 -13.97 12.56
C PRO A 20 -20.29 -14.08 11.15
N LEU A 21 -19.30 -13.24 10.84
CA LEU A 21 -18.58 -13.35 9.57
C LEU A 21 -17.84 -14.68 9.54
N PRO A 22 -18.07 -15.52 8.52
CA PRO A 22 -17.16 -16.60 8.26
C PRO A 22 -15.85 -15.99 7.72
N PHE A 23 -14.73 -16.36 8.36
CA PHE A 23 -13.39 -15.91 7.97
C PHE A 23 -12.59 -17.07 7.38
N ASN A 24 -11.88 -16.79 6.29
CA ASN A 24 -10.76 -17.60 5.83
C ASN A 24 -9.52 -17.27 6.68
N ILE A 25 -8.77 -18.30 7.05
CA ILE A 25 -7.51 -18.12 7.78
C ILE A 25 -6.37 -18.08 6.76
N LEU A 26 -5.78 -16.91 6.58
CA LEU A 26 -4.64 -16.70 5.69
C LEU A 26 -3.34 -16.68 6.51
N LEU A 27 -2.31 -17.32 5.96
CA LEU A 27 -1.00 -17.44 6.58
C LEU A 27 -0.03 -16.44 5.96
N PRO A 28 0.92 -15.88 6.73
CA PRO A 28 1.86 -14.92 6.21
C PRO A 28 2.80 -15.60 5.21
N MET A 29 3.09 -14.94 4.09
CA MET A 29 4.01 -15.43 3.07
C MET A 29 5.38 -15.76 3.68
N ASN A 30 5.89 -14.84 4.50
CA ASN A 30 7.16 -14.95 5.19
C ASN A 30 6.93 -14.93 6.71
N PRO A 31 6.80 -16.11 7.37
CA PRO A 31 6.55 -16.16 8.80
C PRO A 31 7.78 -15.69 9.60
N VAL A 32 7.61 -14.61 10.37
CA VAL A 32 8.65 -14.11 11.29
C VAL A 32 8.59 -14.84 12.64
N PRO A 33 9.74 -15.24 13.23
CA PRO A 33 9.79 -15.75 14.60
C PRO A 33 9.47 -14.67 15.63
N GLY A 34 8.59 -14.92 16.59
CA GLY A 34 8.23 -13.96 17.64
C GLY A 34 6.83 -14.17 18.20
N PRO A 35 6.37 -13.29 19.12
CA PRO A 35 4.98 -13.26 19.55
C PRO A 35 4.07 -12.97 18.35
N GLN A 36 3.03 -13.78 18.20
CA GLN A 36 2.19 -13.83 17.02
C GLN A 36 0.82 -13.29 17.36
N ARG A 37 0.33 -12.35 16.56
CA ARG A 37 -0.97 -11.73 16.79
C ARG A 37 -1.95 -12.09 15.66
N PRO A 38 -3.19 -12.46 15.99
CA PRO A 38 -4.22 -12.53 14.99
C PRO A 38 -4.58 -11.11 14.53
N TYR A 39 -4.76 -10.96 13.23
CA TYR A 39 -5.32 -9.79 12.60
C TYR A 39 -6.72 -10.13 12.11
N PHE A 40 -7.71 -9.33 12.48
CA PHE A 40 -9.07 -9.44 11.95
C PHE A 40 -9.31 -8.26 11.02
N ALA A 41 -9.67 -8.55 9.76
CA ALA A 41 -10.00 -7.52 8.78
C ALA A 41 -11.51 -7.37 8.65
N TYR A 42 -11.98 -6.12 8.73
CA TYR A 42 -13.38 -5.76 8.52
C TYR A 42 -13.46 -4.78 7.36
N ILE A 43 -14.02 -5.23 6.24
CA ILE A 43 -14.08 -4.43 5.00
C ILE A 43 -15.11 -3.31 5.18
N SER A 44 -14.67 -2.10 4.85
CA SER A 44 -15.48 -0.88 4.96
C SER A 44 -15.87 -0.32 3.60
N ASP A 45 -15.04 -0.47 2.57
CA ASP A 45 -15.31 0.08 1.24
C ASP A 45 -14.56 -0.67 0.12
N ASN A 46 -15.12 -0.67 -1.08
CA ASN A 46 -14.50 -1.19 -2.30
C ASN A 46 -13.89 -0.04 -3.11
N VAL A 47 -12.55 0.00 -3.18
CA VAL A 47 -11.81 1.11 -3.81
C VAL A 47 -11.68 0.91 -5.31
N ALA A 48 -11.30 -0.30 -5.73
CA ALA A 48 -11.08 -0.63 -7.13
C ALA A 48 -11.14 -2.14 -7.38
N GLU A 49 -11.49 -2.53 -8.59
CA GLU A 49 -11.49 -3.93 -9.03
C GLU A 49 -11.06 -3.98 -10.50
N THR A 50 -10.31 -5.02 -10.88
CA THR A 50 -10.07 -5.32 -12.30
C THR A 50 -11.34 -5.87 -12.94
N GLY A 51 -11.55 -5.60 -14.23
CA GLY A 51 -12.79 -6.03 -14.91
C GLY A 51 -12.99 -7.56 -14.99
N ASP A 52 -11.97 -8.34 -14.67
CA ASP A 52 -12.00 -9.81 -14.56
C ASP A 52 -12.21 -10.30 -13.11
N GLY A 53 -12.25 -9.39 -12.12
CA GLY A 53 -12.37 -9.71 -10.69
C GLY A 53 -11.17 -10.44 -10.08
N GLU A 54 -10.06 -10.59 -10.81
CA GLU A 54 -8.89 -11.32 -10.30
C GLU A 54 -8.10 -10.52 -9.26
N LEU A 55 -8.28 -9.20 -9.24
CA LEU A 55 -7.60 -8.27 -8.34
C LEU A 55 -8.56 -7.17 -7.88
N GLU A 56 -8.77 -7.09 -6.57
CA GLU A 56 -9.55 -6.05 -5.92
C GLU A 56 -8.68 -5.26 -4.92
N VAL A 57 -9.10 -4.03 -4.65
CA VAL A 57 -8.51 -3.14 -3.65
C VAL A 57 -9.66 -2.67 -2.77
N VAL A 58 -9.58 -2.96 -1.49
CA VAL A 58 -10.63 -2.65 -0.51
C VAL A 58 -10.04 -1.89 0.67
N ARG A 59 -10.81 -0.99 1.27
CA ARG A 59 -10.50 -0.41 2.59
C ARG A 59 -11.05 -1.34 3.65
N ALA A 60 -10.30 -1.50 4.73
CA ALA A 60 -10.70 -2.29 5.88
C ALA A 60 -10.15 -1.69 7.17
N THR A 61 -10.78 -2.03 8.28
CA THR A 61 -10.19 -1.83 9.61
C THR A 61 -9.51 -3.12 10.04
N LEU A 62 -8.25 -3.01 10.44
CA LEU A 62 -7.45 -4.11 10.96
C LEU A 62 -7.43 -4.04 12.48
N GLN A 63 -8.03 -5.03 13.14
CA GLN A 63 -8.05 -5.15 14.59
C GLN A 63 -7.01 -6.16 15.06
N THR A 64 -6.22 -5.78 16.07
CA THR A 64 -5.36 -6.71 16.81
C THR A 64 -5.80 -6.81 18.25
N GLU A 65 -5.94 -8.03 18.77
CA GLU A 65 -6.13 -8.25 20.19
C GLU A 65 -4.79 -8.04 20.91
N LEU A 66 -4.77 -7.16 21.92
CA LEU A 66 -3.70 -7.15 22.91
C LEU A 66 -3.89 -8.35 23.84
N ASP A 67 -2.86 -9.19 23.99
CA ASP A 67 -2.89 -10.32 24.91
C ASP A 67 -3.32 -9.86 26.32
N CYS A 68 -4.43 -10.41 26.80
CA CYS A 68 -4.81 -10.41 28.21
C CYS A 68 -3.86 -11.33 29.01
N ARG A 69 -2.64 -10.86 29.27
CA ARG A 69 -1.67 -11.57 30.10
C ARG A 69 -1.01 -10.77 31.23
N ASP A 70 -1.60 -9.63 31.59
CA ASP A 70 -1.45 -9.11 32.95
C ASP A 70 -2.66 -9.53 33.78
N ALA A 71 -2.40 -10.23 34.89
CA ALA A 71 -3.41 -10.75 35.80
C ALA A 71 -4.41 -9.67 36.24
N PRO A 72 -5.68 -10.03 36.46
CA PRO A 72 -6.74 -9.06 36.70
C PRO A 72 -6.61 -8.46 38.10
N THR A 73 -6.21 -7.18 38.15
CA THR A 73 -6.64 -6.30 39.25
C THR A 73 -7.43 -5.16 38.66
N SER A 74 -8.76 -5.34 38.70
CA SER A 74 -9.81 -4.32 38.60
C SER A 74 -9.76 -3.35 37.39
N HIS A 75 -10.67 -3.59 36.45
CA HIS A 75 -11.16 -2.62 35.45
C HIS A 75 -10.12 -2.05 34.48
N SER A 76 -9.51 -2.91 33.65
CA SER A 76 -8.81 -2.47 32.44
C SER A 76 -9.54 -2.98 31.21
N SER A 77 -10.25 -2.09 30.53
CA SER A 77 -10.71 -2.29 29.16
C SER A 77 -9.51 -2.70 28.30
N GLY A 78 -9.47 -3.94 27.82
CA GLY A 78 -8.45 -4.35 26.86
C GLY A 78 -8.59 -3.50 25.60
N SER A 79 -7.65 -2.59 25.35
CA SER A 79 -7.73 -1.73 24.16
C SER A 79 -7.29 -2.55 22.94
N SER A 80 -8.21 -3.01 22.11
CA SER A 80 -7.84 -3.43 20.76
C SER A 80 -7.18 -2.25 20.06
N THR A 81 -6.05 -2.49 19.40
CA THR A 81 -5.49 -1.48 18.49
C THR A 81 -6.12 -1.69 17.13
N GLU A 82 -6.90 -0.71 16.70
CA GLU A 82 -7.49 -0.64 15.37
C GLU A 82 -6.67 0.31 14.50
N CYS A 83 -6.49 -0.06 13.24
CA CYS A 83 -5.90 0.83 12.25
C CYS A 83 -6.59 0.63 10.90
N ASP A 84 -6.78 1.73 10.18
CA ASP A 84 -7.33 1.71 8.84
C ASP A 84 -6.26 1.29 7.84
N VAL A 85 -6.65 0.35 6.97
CA VAL A 85 -5.76 -0.29 6.01
C VAL A 85 -6.41 -0.35 4.64
N VAL A 86 -5.56 -0.41 3.63
CA VAL A 86 -5.92 -0.82 2.28
C VAL A 86 -5.42 -2.24 2.06
N CYS A 87 -6.31 -3.09 1.57
CA CYS A 87 -6.04 -4.49 1.27
C CYS A 87 -6.14 -4.70 -0.24
N LYS A 88 -5.05 -5.14 -0.86
CA LYS A 88 -5.03 -5.57 -2.26
C LYS A 88 -5.16 -7.09 -2.29
N VAL A 89 -6.24 -7.60 -2.89
CA VAL A 89 -6.63 -9.01 -2.81
C VAL A 89 -6.54 -9.63 -4.19
N ALA A 90 -5.83 -10.75 -4.29
CA ALA A 90 -5.64 -11.52 -5.51
C ALA A 90 -6.38 -12.86 -5.42
N HIS A 91 -7.17 -13.15 -6.46
CA HIS A 91 -7.96 -14.39 -6.58
C HIS A 91 -7.40 -15.38 -7.62
N SER A 92 -6.34 -14.99 -8.33
CA SER A 92 -5.67 -15.85 -9.32
C SER A 92 -4.20 -16.08 -8.98
N LYS A 93 -3.63 -17.19 -9.46
CA LYS A 93 -2.19 -17.50 -9.27
C LYS A 93 -1.29 -16.44 -9.90
N LEU A 94 -1.72 -15.83 -11.01
CA LEU A 94 -0.98 -14.77 -11.68
C LEU A 94 -0.93 -13.52 -10.80
N ARG A 95 -2.10 -13.03 -10.35
CA ARG A 95 -2.21 -11.86 -9.45
C ARG A 95 -1.53 -12.10 -8.11
N LEU A 96 -1.61 -13.31 -7.58
CA LEU A 96 -0.90 -13.69 -6.37
C LEU A 96 0.62 -13.53 -6.54
N ASN A 97 1.19 -13.97 -7.67
CA ASN A 97 2.62 -13.80 -7.89
C ASN A 97 3.00 -12.31 -8.01
N GLU A 98 2.17 -11.49 -8.66
CA GLU A 98 2.38 -10.03 -8.70
C GLU A 98 2.37 -9.42 -7.29
N LEU A 99 1.42 -9.82 -6.43
CA LEU A 99 1.38 -9.39 -5.02
C LEU A 99 2.63 -9.80 -4.23
N LYS A 100 3.17 -11.00 -4.49
CA LYS A 100 4.38 -11.48 -3.80
C LYS A 100 5.61 -10.66 -4.17
N GLU A 101 5.77 -10.29 -5.44
CA GLU A 101 6.87 -9.44 -5.87
C GLU A 101 6.74 -8.03 -5.26
N GLU A 102 5.53 -7.47 -5.22
CA GLU A 102 5.25 -6.21 -4.54
C GLU A 102 5.55 -6.29 -3.03
N ALA A 103 5.13 -7.36 -2.35
CA ALA A 103 5.42 -7.58 -0.93
C ALA A 103 6.94 -7.64 -0.64
N ARG A 104 7.73 -8.28 -1.50
CA ARG A 104 9.20 -8.33 -1.34
C ARG A 104 9.84 -6.95 -1.40
N LEU A 105 9.30 -6.04 -2.21
CA LEU A 105 9.78 -4.65 -2.24
C LEU A 105 9.50 -3.95 -0.91
N TYR A 106 8.30 -4.11 -0.34
CA TYR A 106 7.97 -3.58 0.99
C TYR A 106 8.87 -4.13 2.09
N GLU A 107 9.15 -5.44 2.10
CA GLU A 107 10.02 -6.08 3.08
C GLU A 107 11.51 -5.73 2.90
N GLY A 108 11.92 -5.41 1.67
CA GLY A 108 13.31 -5.12 1.30
C GLY A 108 13.55 -3.64 1.04
N ALA A 109 13.68 -3.29 -0.25
CA ALA A 109 14.17 -1.98 -0.68
C ALA A 109 13.29 -0.79 -0.25
N LEU A 110 11.99 -0.99 -0.01
CA LEU A 110 11.08 0.06 0.44
C LEU A 110 10.94 0.14 1.97
N ALA A 111 11.49 -0.80 2.73
CA ALA A 111 11.36 -0.82 4.19
C ALA A 111 11.77 0.49 4.88
N PRO A 112 12.87 1.17 4.49
CA PRO A 112 13.26 2.46 5.10
C PRO A 112 12.32 3.63 4.80
N LEU A 113 11.41 3.45 3.84
CA LEU A 113 10.55 4.49 3.26
C LEU A 113 9.08 4.38 3.71
N GLN A 114 8.78 3.34 4.47
CA GLN A 114 7.44 3.06 4.95
C GLN A 114 6.97 4.13 5.94
N GLY A 115 5.73 4.58 5.76
CA GLY A 115 5.10 5.64 6.54
C GLY A 115 5.54 7.06 6.14
N THR A 116 6.45 7.22 5.18
CA THR A 116 6.91 8.53 4.69
C THR A 116 6.59 8.75 3.21
N VAL A 117 7.20 8.00 2.30
CA VAL A 117 6.95 8.13 0.85
C VAL A 117 6.18 6.95 0.28
N VAL A 118 6.14 5.81 0.99
CA VAL A 118 5.28 4.67 0.71
C VAL A 118 4.45 4.30 1.96
N PRO A 119 3.29 3.64 1.83
CA PRO A 119 2.51 3.19 2.98
C PRO A 119 3.31 2.28 3.91
N LYS A 120 2.94 2.23 5.19
CA LYS A 120 3.39 1.12 6.05
C LYS A 120 2.85 -0.21 5.54
N TYR A 121 3.65 -1.24 5.65
CA TYR A 121 3.33 -2.61 5.27
C TYR A 121 3.04 -3.43 6.52
N TYR A 122 1.86 -4.06 6.56
CA TYR A 122 1.44 -4.91 7.68
C TYR A 122 1.59 -6.41 7.39
N GLY A 123 1.73 -6.78 6.12
CA GLY A 123 1.98 -8.17 5.72
C GLY A 123 1.37 -8.55 4.38
N CYS A 124 1.79 -9.70 3.87
CA CYS A 124 1.19 -10.38 2.74
C CYS A 124 0.77 -11.77 3.21
N PHE A 125 -0.53 -12.06 3.15
CA PHE A 125 -1.14 -13.27 3.66
C PHE A 125 -1.75 -14.08 2.53
N ILE A 126 -1.60 -15.40 2.59
CA ILE A 126 -1.97 -16.31 1.51
C ILE A 126 -2.71 -17.50 2.11
N GLY A 127 -3.76 -17.94 1.44
CA GLY A 127 -4.51 -19.13 1.78
C GLY A 127 -5.31 -19.64 0.59
N ASN A 128 -6.25 -20.53 0.88
CA ASN A 128 -7.22 -21.01 -0.09
C ASN A 128 -8.63 -20.65 0.41
N SER A 129 -9.49 -20.25 -0.52
CA SER A 129 -10.93 -20.16 -0.36
C SER A 129 -11.61 -21.30 -1.14
N PRO A 130 -12.93 -21.51 -1.00
CA PRO A 130 -13.67 -22.42 -1.88
C PRO A 130 -13.50 -22.10 -3.37
N ASP A 131 -13.29 -20.82 -3.71
CA ASP A 131 -13.18 -20.33 -5.09
C ASP A 131 -11.76 -20.39 -5.65
N GLY A 132 -10.75 -20.67 -4.82
CA GLY A 132 -9.38 -20.85 -5.28
C GLY A 132 -8.34 -20.31 -4.31
N VAL A 133 -7.26 -19.76 -4.88
CA VAL A 133 -6.18 -19.17 -4.08
C VAL A 133 -6.54 -17.74 -3.73
N VAL A 134 -6.28 -17.33 -2.49
CA VAL A 134 -6.47 -15.95 -2.05
C VAL A 134 -5.16 -15.43 -1.49
N GLY A 135 -4.72 -14.27 -1.99
CA GLY A 135 -3.61 -13.50 -1.43
C GLY A 135 -4.08 -12.11 -1.04
N VAL A 136 -3.68 -11.62 0.13
CA VAL A 136 -4.01 -10.29 0.63
C VAL A 136 -2.73 -9.57 1.01
N LEU A 137 -2.43 -8.46 0.34
CA LEU A 137 -1.39 -7.51 0.74
C LEU A 137 -2.04 -6.39 1.55
N VAL A 138 -1.56 -6.17 2.78
CA VAL A 138 -2.15 -5.20 3.72
C VAL A 138 -1.19 -4.04 3.94
N THR A 139 -1.65 -2.83 3.67
CA THR A 139 -0.88 -1.59 3.82
C THR A 139 -1.67 -0.49 4.52
N GLU A 140 -0.99 0.52 5.04
CA GLU A 140 -1.60 1.74 5.61
C GLU A 140 -2.55 2.40 4.60
N ASP A 141 -3.69 2.85 5.12
CA ASP A 141 -4.57 3.72 4.36
C ASP A 141 -4.01 5.15 4.35
N CYS A 142 -3.72 5.66 3.15
CA CYS A 142 -3.10 6.97 2.94
C CYS A 142 -3.99 7.91 2.11
N GLY A 143 -5.29 7.63 2.05
CA GLY A 143 -6.27 8.44 1.34
C GLY A 143 -6.55 7.96 -0.06
N ASP A 144 -6.98 8.87 -0.92
CA ASP A 144 -7.52 8.54 -2.23
C ASP A 144 -6.51 8.81 -3.35
N PRO A 145 -6.57 8.06 -4.46
CA PRO A 145 -5.84 8.41 -5.66
C PRO A 145 -6.19 9.80 -6.16
N LEU A 146 -5.21 10.50 -6.75
CA LEU A 146 -5.43 11.85 -7.28
C LEU A 146 -6.59 11.89 -8.29
N SER A 147 -7.58 12.73 -7.99
CA SER A 147 -8.80 12.92 -8.79
C SER A 147 -8.55 13.61 -10.13
N ARG A 148 -7.48 14.42 -10.21
CA ARG A 148 -7.09 15.21 -11.39
C ARG A 148 -5.66 14.87 -11.82
N GLU A 149 -5.26 15.32 -13.01
CA GLU A 149 -3.89 15.11 -13.50
C GLU A 149 -2.87 15.83 -12.60
N LEU A 150 -1.68 15.25 -12.42
CA LEU A 150 -0.66 15.79 -11.50
C LEU A 150 -0.32 17.26 -11.79
N LYS A 151 -0.28 17.66 -13.07
CA LYS A 151 -0.05 19.04 -13.51
C LYS A 151 -1.05 20.08 -12.98
N SER A 152 -2.25 19.63 -12.57
CA SER A 152 -3.32 20.51 -12.07
C SER A 152 -3.21 20.83 -10.57
N TYR A 153 -2.25 20.21 -9.87
CA TYR A 153 -1.97 20.48 -8.45
C TYR A 153 -0.95 21.61 -8.27
N SER A 154 -0.85 22.10 -7.03
CA SER A 154 0.11 23.15 -6.67
C SER A 154 1.54 22.75 -7.04
N LYS A 155 2.41 23.72 -7.35
CA LYS A 155 3.82 23.44 -7.68
C LYS A 155 4.50 22.61 -6.59
N ARG A 156 4.23 22.93 -5.32
CA ARG A 156 4.77 22.22 -4.15
C ARG A 156 4.34 20.75 -4.12
N PHE A 157 3.07 20.46 -4.38
CA PHE A 157 2.57 19.08 -4.44
C PHE A 157 3.26 18.29 -5.55
N ARG A 158 3.37 18.88 -6.74
CA ARG A 158 4.04 18.27 -7.89
C ARG A 158 5.52 17.97 -7.61
N GLN A 159 6.22 18.89 -6.94
CA GLN A 159 7.61 18.69 -6.50
C GLN A 159 7.72 17.58 -5.47
N THR A 160 6.83 17.57 -4.47
CA THR A 160 6.83 16.54 -3.41
C THR A 160 6.58 15.14 -3.98
N ALA A 161 5.64 15.00 -4.94
CA ALA A 161 5.40 13.73 -5.62
C ALA A 161 6.62 13.22 -6.42
N LEU A 162 7.39 14.15 -7.00
CA LEU A 162 8.63 13.82 -7.70
C LEU A 162 9.76 13.46 -6.74
N GLU A 163 9.88 14.19 -5.63
CA GLU A 163 10.83 13.89 -4.55
C GLU A 163 10.58 12.50 -3.95
N ALA A 164 9.32 12.18 -3.66
CA ALA A 164 8.93 10.83 -3.23
C ALA A 164 9.31 9.74 -4.24
N LEU A 165 9.29 10.05 -5.54
CA LEU A 165 9.72 9.10 -6.57
C LEU A 165 11.25 8.90 -6.59
N MET A 166 12.01 9.96 -6.31
CA MET A 166 13.48 9.96 -6.26
C MET A 166 14.03 9.29 -5.00
N ASP A 167 13.37 9.47 -3.86
CA ASP A 167 13.80 8.95 -2.55
C ASP A 167 13.82 7.42 -2.50
N ARG A 168 13.16 6.75 -3.46
CA ARG A 168 13.18 5.31 -3.65
C ARG A 168 14.49 4.79 -4.23
N ALA A 169 15.60 5.49 -4.02
CA ALA A 169 16.94 5.22 -4.54
C ALA A 169 17.22 3.71 -4.59
N GLY A 170 17.17 3.13 -5.79
CA GLY A 170 17.30 1.68 -5.98
C GLY A 170 16.04 0.97 -6.51
N VAL A 171 14.89 1.64 -6.62
CA VAL A 171 13.64 1.06 -7.13
C VAL A 171 12.99 2.01 -8.14
N ALA A 172 12.75 1.53 -9.36
CA ALA A 172 11.89 2.19 -10.33
C ALA A 172 10.43 1.77 -10.09
N HIS A 173 9.47 2.69 -10.20
CA HIS A 173 8.04 2.40 -9.98
C HIS A 173 7.43 1.64 -11.16
N GLY A 174 7.86 2.01 -12.37
CA GLY A 174 7.35 1.48 -13.64
C GLY A 174 5.96 2.00 -14.01
N ASN A 175 5.24 2.69 -13.12
CA ASN A 175 3.88 3.15 -13.36
C ASN A 175 3.51 4.43 -12.60
N PHE A 176 4.35 5.47 -12.68
CA PHE A 176 4.07 6.76 -12.06
C PHE A 176 2.91 7.48 -12.77
N THR A 177 1.72 7.41 -12.18
CA THR A 177 0.47 8.00 -12.70
C THR A 177 -0.34 8.57 -11.54
N ARG A 178 -1.31 9.44 -11.84
CA ARG A 178 -2.21 10.02 -10.83
C ARG A 178 -2.93 8.98 -9.98
N ARG A 179 -3.16 7.76 -10.52
CA ARG A 179 -3.83 6.66 -9.81
C ARG A 179 -2.97 5.96 -8.76
N ASN A 180 -1.65 6.16 -8.84
CA ASN A 180 -0.66 5.53 -7.96
C ASN A 180 0.01 6.55 -7.03
N ILE A 181 -0.58 7.75 -6.92
CA ILE A 181 -0.24 8.77 -5.94
C ILE A 181 -1.51 8.96 -5.11
N VAL A 182 -1.42 8.73 -3.80
CA VAL A 182 -2.56 8.84 -2.88
C VAL A 182 -2.30 9.91 -1.84
N SER A 183 -3.36 10.55 -1.36
CA SER A 183 -3.30 11.61 -0.35
C SER A 183 -4.69 11.85 0.24
N TRP A 184 -4.77 12.28 1.49
CA TRP A 184 -5.99 12.87 2.05
C TRP A 184 -6.06 14.35 1.66
N ASP A 185 -7.14 14.79 1.01
CA ASP A 185 -7.41 16.21 0.71
C ASP A 185 -6.22 17.01 0.15
N ASP A 186 -5.42 16.39 -0.72
CA ASP A 186 -4.19 16.97 -1.30
C ASP A 186 -3.10 17.36 -0.25
N ASP A 187 -3.14 16.79 0.95
CA ASP A 187 -2.18 16.98 2.03
C ASP A 187 -0.84 16.27 1.78
N LEU A 188 0.22 17.07 1.75
CA LEU A 188 1.59 16.59 1.52
C LEU A 188 2.09 15.63 2.59
N GLU A 189 1.60 15.72 3.83
CA GLU A 189 2.01 14.82 4.92
C GLU A 189 1.52 13.38 4.67
N TRP A 190 0.41 13.23 3.95
CA TRP A 190 -0.22 11.97 3.60
C TRP A 190 0.08 11.49 2.18
N LEU A 191 0.84 12.27 1.40
CA LEU A 191 1.23 11.89 0.05
C LEU A 191 2.06 10.60 0.08
N ARG A 192 1.55 9.53 -0.54
CA ARG A 192 2.28 8.27 -0.72
C ARG A 192 2.23 7.79 -2.16
N LEU A 193 3.29 7.09 -2.56
CA LEU A 193 3.31 6.29 -3.79
C LEU A 193 2.82 4.88 -3.47
N VAL A 194 1.96 4.33 -4.33
CA VAL A 194 1.34 3.01 -4.14
C VAL A 194 1.40 2.17 -5.42
N ASN A 195 1.05 0.89 -5.32
CA ASN A 195 0.92 -0.03 -6.46
C ASN A 195 2.26 -0.31 -7.18
N PHE A 196 3.13 -1.03 -6.48
CA PHE A 196 4.48 -1.39 -6.91
C PHE A 196 4.55 -2.69 -7.74
N GLN A 197 3.42 -3.19 -8.25
CA GLN A 197 3.38 -4.40 -9.10
C GLN A 197 4.25 -4.33 -10.36
N SER A 198 4.53 -3.12 -10.87
CA SER A 198 5.41 -2.90 -12.03
C SER A 198 6.80 -2.43 -11.63
N ALA A 199 7.06 -2.31 -10.32
CA ALA A 199 8.29 -1.79 -9.80
C ALA A 199 9.39 -2.85 -9.85
N ARG A 200 10.62 -2.38 -10.00
CA ARG A 200 11.82 -3.22 -10.12
C ARG A 200 12.99 -2.51 -9.48
N GLU A 201 13.93 -3.28 -8.97
CA GLU A 201 15.22 -2.71 -8.60
C GLU A 201 15.86 -1.98 -9.79
N HIS A 202 16.45 -0.83 -9.51
CA HIS A 202 16.93 0.12 -10.49
C HIS A 202 18.15 0.87 -9.98
N ASP A 203 19.28 0.67 -10.65
CA ASP A 203 20.47 1.50 -10.48
C ASP A 203 20.22 2.88 -11.08
N CYS A 204 19.65 3.77 -10.28
CA CYS A 204 19.26 5.08 -10.75
C CYS A 204 20.49 6.00 -10.92
N PRO A 205 20.78 6.48 -12.14
CA PRO A 205 21.93 7.34 -12.40
C PRO A 205 21.80 8.75 -11.80
N CYS A 206 20.63 9.06 -11.25
CA CYS A 206 20.32 10.33 -10.58
C CYS A 206 20.54 10.28 -9.06
N VAL A 207 20.74 9.10 -8.44
CA VAL A 207 21.00 9.01 -6.98
C VAL A 207 22.32 9.68 -6.60
N ALA A 208 23.31 9.66 -7.49
CA ALA A 208 24.60 10.31 -7.29
C ALA A 208 24.58 11.84 -7.51
N LYS A 209 23.47 12.41 -8.00
CA LYS A 209 23.32 13.85 -8.26
C LYS A 209 21.92 14.29 -7.87
N SER A 210 21.78 14.94 -6.72
CA SER A 210 20.50 15.53 -6.29
C SER A 210 19.93 16.41 -7.40
N ILE A 211 18.77 16.04 -7.94
CA ILE A 211 18.05 16.85 -8.90
C ILE A 211 17.40 17.98 -8.12
N ASP A 212 17.79 19.22 -8.43
CA ASP A 212 17.22 20.42 -7.81
C ASP A 212 15.83 20.69 -8.41
N THR A 213 14.80 20.15 -7.77
CA THR A 213 13.38 20.28 -8.15
C THR A 213 12.86 21.71 -8.05
N THR A 214 13.62 22.63 -7.43
CA THR A 214 13.24 24.05 -7.33
C THR A 214 13.47 24.81 -8.64
N LYS A 215 14.41 24.32 -9.46
CA LYS A 215 14.72 24.85 -10.78
C LYS A 215 13.92 24.13 -11.86
N THR A 216 13.75 24.79 -13.00
CA THR A 216 13.19 24.09 -14.14
C THR A 216 14.23 23.13 -14.70
N LEU A 217 13.84 21.87 -14.85
CA LEU A 217 14.73 20.80 -15.26
C LEU A 217 14.76 20.67 -16.78
N SER A 218 15.93 20.40 -17.36
CA SER A 218 16.09 20.08 -18.77
C SER A 218 16.37 18.59 -18.98
N TRP A 219 16.23 18.10 -20.22
CA TRP A 219 16.52 16.70 -20.58
C TRP A 219 17.95 16.26 -20.20
N GLY A 220 18.93 17.18 -20.25
CA GLY A 220 20.32 16.89 -19.89
C GLY A 220 20.53 16.66 -18.38
N ASP A 221 19.61 17.14 -17.55
CA ASP A 221 19.72 17.08 -16.09
C ASP A 221 19.19 15.75 -15.53
N ILE A 222 18.27 15.09 -16.24
CA ILE A 222 17.58 13.88 -15.78
C ILE A 222 17.96 12.68 -16.62
N ARG A 223 18.92 11.89 -16.14
CA ARG A 223 19.43 10.69 -16.84
C ARG A 223 18.64 9.41 -16.53
N CYS A 224 17.57 9.50 -15.73
CA CYS A 224 16.65 8.41 -15.46
C CYS A 224 15.35 8.61 -16.24
N HIS A 225 14.96 7.61 -17.02
CA HIS A 225 13.79 7.68 -17.91
C HIS A 225 12.47 7.86 -17.16
N GLU A 226 12.31 7.16 -16.04
CA GLU A 226 11.13 7.29 -15.18
C GLU A 226 11.03 8.71 -14.59
N LEU A 227 12.12 9.22 -14.03
CA LEU A 227 12.14 10.58 -13.46
C LEU A 227 11.87 11.64 -14.54
N TYR A 228 12.40 11.46 -15.75
CA TYR A 228 12.14 12.38 -16.86
C TYR A 228 10.65 12.40 -17.20
N TYR A 229 10.03 11.25 -17.39
CA TYR A 229 8.59 11.19 -17.67
C TYR A 229 7.75 11.73 -16.52
N ALA A 230 8.13 11.47 -15.27
CA ALA A 230 7.47 12.02 -14.11
C ALA A 230 7.53 13.55 -14.11
N CYS A 231 8.68 14.15 -14.42
CA CYS A 231 8.82 15.60 -14.51
C CYS A 231 7.99 16.22 -15.64
N VAL A 232 7.91 15.56 -16.80
CA VAL A 232 7.06 15.98 -17.93
C VAL A 232 5.59 15.94 -17.52
N LYS A 233 5.13 14.84 -16.92
CA LYS A 233 3.74 14.71 -16.42
C LYS A 233 3.43 15.76 -15.35
N ALA A 234 4.40 16.05 -14.50
CA ALA A 234 4.31 17.06 -13.48
C ALA A 234 4.45 18.49 -14.03
N GLN A 235 4.76 18.71 -15.32
CA GLN A 235 5.07 20.04 -15.87
C GLN A 235 6.10 20.81 -15.02
N LEU A 236 7.19 20.12 -14.68
CA LEU A 236 8.37 20.68 -14.00
C LEU A 236 9.61 20.75 -14.93
N CYS A 237 9.49 20.20 -16.15
CA CYS A 237 10.47 20.34 -17.24
C CYS A 237 9.94 21.23 -18.36
N PHE A 238 10.87 21.76 -19.17
CA PHE A 238 10.57 22.46 -20.43
C PHE A 238 10.45 21.50 -21.62
#